data_AF-A0A924A6A3-F1
#
_entry.id   AF-A0A924A6A3-F1
#
_cell.length_a   1.000
_cell.length_b   1.000
_cell.length_c   1.000
_cell.angle_alpha   90.00
_cell.angle_beta   90.00
_cell.angle_gamma   90.00
#
_symmetry.space_group_name_H-M   'P 1'
#
loop_
_entity.id
_entity.type
_entity.pdbx_description
1 polymer ?
#
loop_
_entity_poly.entity_id
_entity_poly.type
_entity_poly.pdbx_seq_one_letter_code
_entity_poly.pdbx_strand_id
1 'polypeptide(L)'
;MKLKNLVLAATVSVTMGLFLSSCASNPNKAEKIDTRLDHSGQVSGDTELGVKNGNMVVQKKVMMNEELRKLQYEVYELEDRVYGNRKYGSLGLYGVLRDCKLQLSDPKNGGDGKLMWTEPIDRVTDKEDDFKIGLDESKKLVGVSEEFLSERIARFRGYKSLLAKRQDEYEEKLAICKSDLKSRISKATTSN
;
A
#
# COMPACT_ATOMS: atom_id res chain seq x y z
N MET A 1 -44.20 21.81 49.43
CA MET A 1 -43.44 22.33 48.28
C MET A 1 -41.91 22.15 48.42
N LYS A 2 -41.41 21.01 48.97
CA LYS A 2 -39.97 20.78 49.19
C LYS A 2 -39.42 19.46 48.60
N LEU A 3 -40.28 18.64 47.97
CA LEU A 3 -39.91 17.30 47.50
C LEU A 3 -39.42 17.24 46.04
N LYS A 4 -39.70 18.26 45.22
CA LYS A 4 -39.33 18.28 43.80
C LYS A 4 -37.85 18.65 43.55
N ASN A 5 -37.21 19.34 44.49
CA ASN A 5 -35.81 19.79 44.32
C ASN A 5 -34.78 18.74 44.77
N LEU A 6 -35.20 17.68 45.48
CA LEU A 6 -34.30 16.62 45.90
C LEU A 6 -34.12 15.54 44.81
N VAL A 7 -35.14 15.33 43.98
CA VAL A 7 -35.12 14.34 42.89
C VAL A 7 -34.28 14.82 41.70
N LEU A 8 -34.16 16.14 41.51
CA LEU A 8 -33.37 16.72 40.41
C LEU A 8 -31.85 16.66 40.65
N ALA A 9 -31.40 16.59 41.92
CA ALA A 9 -29.98 16.50 42.26
C ALA A 9 -29.44 15.05 42.18
N ALA A 10 -30.33 14.05 42.31
CA ALA A 10 -29.95 12.64 42.27
C ALA A 10 -29.79 12.11 40.83
N THR A 11 -30.46 12.70 39.84
CA THR A 11 -30.41 12.25 38.44
C THR A 11 -29.23 12.82 37.64
N VAL A 12 -28.62 13.91 38.10
CA VAL A 12 -27.42 14.52 37.46
C VAL A 12 -26.12 13.81 37.89
N SER A 13 -26.12 13.11 39.02
CA SER A 13 -24.91 12.45 39.55
C SER A 13 -24.66 11.04 39.00
N VAL A 14 -25.61 10.46 38.26
CA VAL A 14 -25.50 9.08 37.72
C VAL A 14 -25.02 9.06 36.26
N THR A 15 -25.16 10.17 35.52
CA THR A 15 -24.75 10.26 34.11
C THR A 15 -23.28 10.65 33.90
N MET A 16 -22.56 11.07 34.95
CA MET A 16 -21.13 11.41 34.91
C MET A 16 -20.19 10.20 35.13
N GLY A 17 -20.75 9.00 35.37
CA GLY A 17 -19.98 7.78 35.70
C GLY A 17 -19.61 6.89 34.50
N LEU A 18 -20.11 7.17 33.30
CA LEU A 18 -19.98 6.27 32.13
C LEU A 18 -18.86 6.62 31.13
N PHE A 19 -18.00 7.61 31.44
CA PHE A 19 -16.96 8.07 30.49
C PHE A 19 -15.53 7.62 30.82
N LEU A 20 -15.29 6.78 31.85
CA LEU A 20 -13.93 6.45 32.29
C LEU A 20 -13.40 5.06 31.86
N SER A 21 -14.11 4.32 31.01
CA SER A 21 -13.65 3.01 30.51
C SER A 21 -13.28 2.99 29.03
N SER A 22 -12.95 4.14 28.42
CA SER A 22 -12.17 4.16 27.18
C SER A 22 -10.68 3.96 27.51
N CYS A 23 -10.36 2.77 28.03
CA CYS A 23 -8.98 2.32 28.08
C CYS A 23 -8.49 2.27 26.64
N ALA A 24 -7.57 3.16 26.30
CA ALA A 24 -6.84 3.16 25.05
C ALA A 24 -6.15 1.80 24.88
N SER A 25 -6.83 0.86 24.21
CA SER A 25 -6.22 -0.37 23.76
C SER A 25 -5.20 0.02 22.70
N ASN A 26 -3.91 -0.08 23.01
CA ASN A 26 -2.85 0.17 22.05
C ASN A 26 -2.92 -0.94 20.98
N PRO A 27 -3.35 -0.65 19.74
CA PRO A 27 -3.51 -1.66 18.69
C PRO A 27 -2.17 -2.28 18.27
N ASN A 28 -1.04 -1.66 18.62
CA ASN A 28 0.30 -2.11 18.27
C ASN A 28 0.96 -2.95 19.36
N LYS A 29 0.24 -3.31 20.43
CA LYS A 29 0.77 -4.20 21.48
C LYS A 29 0.81 -5.64 20.96
N ALA A 30 1.96 -6.29 21.07
CA ALA A 30 2.10 -7.69 20.69
C ALA A 30 1.25 -8.60 21.59
N GLU A 31 0.29 -9.30 21.00
CA GLU A 31 -0.53 -10.30 21.68
C GLU A 31 0.16 -11.67 21.68
N LYS A 32 -0.08 -12.46 22.73
CA LYS A 32 0.40 -13.84 22.78
C LYS A 32 -0.50 -14.69 21.88
N ILE A 33 0.05 -15.24 20.81
CA ILE A 33 -0.65 -16.16 19.90
C ILE A 33 -0.29 -17.59 20.29
N ASP A 34 -1.28 -18.42 20.58
CA ASP A 34 -1.07 -19.85 20.76
C ASP A 34 -0.82 -20.53 19.41
N THR A 35 0.39 -21.08 19.24
CA THR A 35 0.82 -21.74 18.01
C THR A 35 0.85 -23.26 18.12
N ARG A 36 0.25 -23.84 19.16
CA ARG A 36 0.16 -25.30 19.27
C ARG A 36 -0.92 -25.83 18.33
N LEU A 37 -0.57 -26.89 17.62
CA LEU A 37 -1.47 -27.66 16.75
C LEU A 37 -1.47 -29.09 17.24
N ASP A 38 -2.65 -29.69 17.34
CA ASP A 38 -2.81 -31.11 17.61
C ASP A 38 -2.53 -31.89 16.33
N HIS A 39 -1.89 -33.06 16.45
CA HIS A 39 -1.54 -33.92 15.31
C HIS A 39 -0.81 -33.17 14.16
N SER A 40 0.18 -32.34 14.51
CA SER A 40 0.91 -31.55 13.51
C SER A 40 1.81 -32.41 12.62
N GLY A 41 1.79 -32.11 11.33
CA GLY A 41 2.70 -32.62 10.32
C GLY A 41 3.34 -31.46 9.56
N GLN A 42 4.65 -31.54 9.31
CA GLN A 42 5.35 -30.55 8.52
C GLN A 42 5.01 -30.73 7.04
N VAL A 43 4.53 -29.67 6.37
CA VAL A 43 4.25 -29.66 4.93
C VAL A 43 5.44 -29.10 4.17
N SER A 44 6.02 -28.01 4.66
CA SER A 44 7.20 -27.33 4.13
C SER A 44 7.95 -26.65 5.27
N GLY A 45 9.18 -26.20 5.05
CA GLY A 45 10.09 -25.71 6.09
C GLY A 45 9.46 -24.80 7.15
N ASP A 46 8.62 -23.85 6.73
CA ASP A 46 7.94 -22.86 7.57
C ASP A 46 6.42 -23.09 7.74
N THR A 47 5.90 -24.20 7.22
CA THR A 47 4.46 -24.48 7.10
C THR A 47 4.11 -25.82 7.74
N GLU A 48 3.25 -25.77 8.76
CA GLU A 48 2.74 -26.92 9.50
C GLU A 48 1.24 -27.08 9.19
N LEU A 49 0.78 -28.32 9.04
CA LEU A 49 -0.64 -28.67 8.99
C LEU A 49 -0.99 -29.41 10.27
N GLY A 50 -2.11 -29.08 10.90
CA GLY A 50 -2.58 -29.81 12.07
C GLY A 50 -4.03 -29.50 12.39
N VAL A 51 -4.48 -29.90 13.57
CA VAL A 51 -5.85 -29.66 14.06
C VAL A 51 -5.80 -28.62 15.18
N LYS A 52 -6.67 -27.61 15.11
CA LYS A 52 -6.87 -26.63 16.17
C LYS A 52 -8.35 -26.47 16.43
N ASN A 53 -8.80 -26.71 17.65
CA ASN A 53 -10.22 -26.66 18.03
C ASN A 53 -11.12 -27.53 17.12
N GLY A 54 -10.66 -28.74 16.78
CA GLY A 54 -11.40 -29.67 15.92
C GLY A 54 -11.38 -29.35 14.42
N ASN A 55 -10.78 -28.23 14.00
CA ASN A 55 -10.65 -27.85 12.59
C ASN A 55 -9.25 -28.12 12.07
N MET A 56 -9.13 -28.56 10.82
CA MET A 56 -7.83 -28.62 10.14
C MET A 56 -7.36 -27.21 9.82
N VAL A 57 -6.15 -26.86 10.27
CA VAL A 57 -5.55 -25.54 10.09
C VAL A 57 -4.14 -25.71 9.52
N VAL A 58 -3.85 -24.95 8.47
CA VAL A 58 -2.47 -24.73 7.99
C VAL A 58 -1.92 -23.51 8.69
N GLN A 59 -0.81 -23.67 9.41
CA GLN A 59 -0.11 -22.58 10.07
C GLN A 59 1.24 -22.32 9.40
N LYS A 60 1.43 -21.08 8.97
CA LYS A 60 2.73 -20.58 8.48
C LYS A 60 3.35 -19.69 9.54
N LYS A 61 4.55 -20.04 10.03
CA LYS A 61 5.29 -19.23 11.01
C LYS A 61 6.35 -18.42 10.28
N VAL A 62 6.21 -17.10 10.27
CA VAL A 62 7.16 -16.19 9.63
C VAL A 62 7.68 -15.16 10.62
N MET A 63 8.97 -14.83 10.50
CA MET A 63 9.53 -13.68 11.20
C MET A 63 9.02 -12.40 10.52
N MET A 64 8.36 -11.53 11.28
CA MET A 64 7.72 -10.33 10.71
C MET A 64 8.71 -9.37 10.05
N ASN A 65 9.97 -9.35 10.49
CA ASN A 65 11.02 -8.56 9.84
C ASN A 65 11.34 -9.08 8.43
N GLU A 66 11.34 -10.39 8.22
CA GLU A 66 11.55 -10.98 6.90
C GLU A 66 10.36 -10.75 5.97
N GLU A 67 9.14 -10.84 6.51
CA GLU A 67 7.93 -10.52 5.76
C GLU A 67 7.90 -9.05 5.34
N LEU A 68 8.29 -8.13 6.23
CA LEU A 68 8.42 -6.72 5.90
C LEU A 68 9.45 -6.52 4.78
N ARG A 69 10.64 -7.12 4.89
CA ARG A 69 11.70 -7.01 3.87
C ARG A 69 11.22 -7.53 2.52
N LYS A 70 10.55 -8.69 2.49
CA LYS A 70 9.96 -9.25 1.28
C LYS A 70 8.93 -8.31 0.68
N LEU A 71 8.02 -7.79 1.49
CA LEU A 71 6.98 -6.86 1.04
C LEU A 71 7.56 -5.55 0.49
N GLN A 72 8.62 -5.03 1.10
CA GLN A 72 9.35 -3.86 0.58
C GLN A 72 9.90 -4.13 -0.82
N TYR A 73 10.57 -5.26 -1.03
CA TYR A 73 11.08 -5.62 -2.36
C TYR A 73 9.97 -5.77 -3.39
N GLU A 74 8.86 -6.42 -3.04
CA GLU A 74 7.70 -6.55 -3.92
C GLU A 74 7.12 -5.19 -4.30
N VAL A 75 6.98 -4.28 -3.35
CA VAL A 75 6.48 -2.91 -3.61
C VAL A 75 7.42 -2.14 -4.51
N TYR A 76 8.74 -2.19 -4.26
CA TYR A 76 9.73 -1.50 -5.07
C TYR A 76 9.83 -2.06 -6.50
N GLU A 77 9.76 -3.38 -6.66
CA GLU A 77 9.72 -4.00 -7.98
C GLU A 77 8.45 -3.59 -8.75
N LEU A 78 7.31 -3.59 -8.05
CA LEU A 78 6.03 -3.19 -8.64
C LEU A 78 6.02 -1.71 -9.03
N GLU A 79 6.60 -0.84 -8.20
CA GLU A 79 6.72 0.58 -8.52
C GLU A 79 7.63 0.83 -9.73
N ASP A 80 8.76 0.12 -9.84
CA ASP A 80 9.62 0.17 -11.03
C ASP A 80 8.87 -0.31 -12.28
N ARG A 81 8.10 -1.40 -12.18
CA ARG A 81 7.28 -1.87 -13.30
C ARG A 81 6.25 -0.82 -13.73
N VAL A 82 5.57 -0.19 -12.79
CA VAL A 82 4.49 0.77 -13.05
C VAL A 82 5.03 2.11 -13.56
N TYR A 83 5.98 2.72 -12.85
CA TYR A 83 6.46 4.08 -13.12
C TYR A 83 7.86 4.15 -13.75
N GLY A 84 8.58 3.03 -13.81
CA GLY A 84 9.96 2.99 -14.24
C GLY A 84 10.92 3.45 -13.16
N ASN A 85 12.20 3.36 -13.47
CA ASN A 85 13.32 3.70 -12.61
C ASN A 85 14.33 4.54 -13.37
N ARG A 86 14.47 5.81 -12.94
CA ARG A 86 15.40 6.77 -13.54
C ARG A 86 16.86 6.32 -13.45
N LYS A 87 17.24 5.61 -12.39
CA LYS A 87 18.62 5.14 -12.19
C LYS A 87 19.00 4.04 -13.18
N TYR A 88 18.05 3.15 -13.51
CA TYR A 88 18.28 2.02 -14.42
C TYR A 88 17.75 2.27 -15.85
N GLY A 89 17.11 3.41 -16.10
CA GLY A 89 16.61 3.80 -17.42
C GLY A 89 15.34 3.06 -17.86
N SER A 90 14.65 2.35 -16.96
CA SER A 90 13.35 1.74 -17.27
C SER A 90 12.28 2.84 -17.34
N LEU A 91 11.46 2.80 -18.40
CA LEU A 91 10.33 3.71 -18.58
C LEU A 91 9.10 3.29 -17.76
N GLY A 92 9.02 2.01 -17.38
CA GLY A 92 7.82 1.40 -16.80
C GLY A 92 6.62 1.45 -17.74
N LEU A 93 5.48 0.96 -17.27
CA LEU A 93 4.22 1.00 -18.02
C LEU A 93 3.78 2.44 -18.30
N TYR A 94 3.93 3.33 -17.32
CA TYR A 94 3.60 4.75 -17.47
C TYR A 94 4.42 5.42 -18.58
N GLY A 95 5.74 5.21 -18.62
CA GLY A 95 6.59 5.82 -19.63
C GLY A 95 6.32 5.28 -21.03
N VAL A 96 6.03 3.98 -21.16
CA VAL A 96 5.59 3.38 -22.44
C VAL A 96 4.23 3.96 -22.86
N LEU A 97 3.32 4.19 -21.92
CA LEU A 97 2.01 4.78 -22.21
C LEU A 97 2.14 6.21 -22.71
N ARG A 98 3.01 7.00 -22.05
CA ARG A 98 3.33 8.36 -22.48
C ARG A 98 3.93 8.38 -23.88
N ASP A 99 4.84 7.46 -24.19
CA ASP A 99 5.43 7.35 -25.53
C ASP A 99 4.37 6.98 -26.58
N CYS A 100 3.51 6.00 -26.30
CA CYS A 100 2.42 5.64 -27.19
C CYS A 100 1.45 6.82 -27.44
N LYS A 101 1.13 7.61 -26.40
CA LYS A 101 0.34 8.83 -26.53
C LYS A 101 1.03 9.89 -27.39
N LEU A 102 2.35 10.04 -27.28
CA LEU A 102 3.12 10.94 -28.13
C LEU A 102 3.08 10.48 -29.59
N GLN A 103 3.21 9.18 -29.85
CA GLN A 103 3.11 8.62 -31.20
C GLN A 103 1.70 8.82 -31.80
N LEU A 104 0.65 8.74 -30.98
CA LEU A 104 -0.72 9.02 -31.43
C LEU A 104 -0.94 10.49 -31.85
N SER A 105 -0.25 11.43 -31.21
CA SER A 105 -0.36 12.85 -31.57
C SER A 105 0.63 13.27 -32.65
N ASP A 106 1.63 12.46 -32.99
CA ASP A 106 2.57 12.76 -34.08
C ASP A 106 1.81 12.90 -35.42
N PRO A 107 1.96 14.05 -36.14
CA PRO A 107 1.36 14.24 -37.46
C PRO A 107 1.71 13.14 -38.46
N LYS A 108 2.89 12.50 -38.33
CA LYS A 108 3.30 11.37 -39.19
C LYS A 108 2.37 10.17 -39.07
N ASN A 109 1.71 10.00 -37.93
CA ASN A 109 0.74 8.94 -37.68
C ASN A 109 -0.70 9.43 -37.82
N GLY A 110 -0.94 10.60 -38.43
CA GLY A 110 -2.27 11.21 -38.52
C GLY A 110 -2.76 11.81 -37.20
N GLY A 111 -1.83 12.24 -36.34
CA GLY A 111 -2.10 13.01 -35.12
C GLY A 111 -2.23 14.52 -35.37
N ASP A 112 -2.62 15.27 -34.34
CA ASP A 112 -2.85 16.72 -34.40
C ASP A 112 -1.63 17.58 -34.02
N GLY A 113 -0.49 16.94 -33.68
CA GLY A 113 0.73 17.58 -33.23
C GLY A 113 0.65 18.18 -31.83
N LYS A 114 -0.44 18.00 -31.09
CA LYS A 114 -0.60 18.58 -29.76
C LYS A 114 -0.09 17.62 -28.68
N LEU A 115 0.51 18.19 -27.64
CA LEU A 115 0.95 17.39 -26.50
C LEU A 115 -0.28 16.94 -25.70
N MET A 116 -0.54 15.64 -25.67
CA MET A 116 -1.61 15.09 -24.85
C MET A 116 -1.23 15.15 -23.37
N TRP A 117 -2.16 15.61 -22.53
CA TRP A 117 -1.96 15.66 -21.09
C TRP A 117 -1.70 14.24 -20.53
N THR A 118 -0.62 14.12 -19.76
CA THR A 118 -0.25 12.89 -19.05
C THR A 118 -0.39 13.11 -17.55
N GLU A 119 -0.97 12.14 -16.87
CA GLU A 119 -1.18 12.17 -15.42
C GLU A 119 0.16 12.32 -14.67
N PRO A 120 0.25 13.11 -13.60
CA PRO A 120 1.45 13.18 -12.77
C PRO A 120 1.82 11.81 -12.18
N ILE A 121 3.12 11.55 -12.04
CA ILE A 121 3.62 10.36 -11.33
C ILE A 121 3.60 10.67 -9.83
N ASP A 122 2.91 9.85 -9.04
CA ASP A 122 2.98 9.87 -7.57
C ASP A 122 3.71 8.62 -7.08
N ARG A 123 5.00 8.78 -6.73
CA ARG A 123 5.81 7.72 -6.16
C ARG A 123 5.51 7.61 -4.67
N VAL A 124 5.08 6.44 -4.26
CA VAL A 124 4.66 6.20 -2.87
C VAL A 124 5.85 6.01 -1.95
N THR A 125 6.97 5.55 -2.50
CA THR A 125 8.19 5.25 -1.74
C THR A 125 9.02 6.48 -1.42
N ASP A 126 8.89 7.55 -2.21
CA ASP A 126 9.62 8.81 -2.01
C ASP A 126 9.15 9.54 -0.72
N LYS A 127 8.07 9.05 -0.08
CA LYS A 127 7.45 9.60 1.13
C LYS A 127 7.87 8.88 2.41
N GLU A 128 8.86 7.97 2.35
CA GLU A 128 9.28 7.13 3.50
C GLU A 128 10.36 7.77 4.39
N ASP A 129 11.08 8.79 3.92
CA ASP A 129 12.30 9.31 4.56
C ASP A 129 12.05 10.50 5.53
N ASP A 130 10.93 10.48 6.26
CA ASP A 130 10.66 11.49 7.29
C ASP A 130 11.38 11.14 8.60
N PHE A 131 12.51 11.80 8.85
CA PHE A 131 13.28 11.65 10.09
C PHE A 131 12.93 12.75 11.10
N LYS A 132 12.72 12.38 12.37
CA LYS A 132 12.75 13.34 13.47
C LYS A 132 14.21 13.63 13.79
N ILE A 133 14.65 14.85 13.49
CA ILE A 133 16.02 15.29 13.77
C ILE A 133 16.08 15.78 15.22
N GLY A 134 17.02 15.24 16.00
CA GLY A 134 17.21 15.58 17.41
C GLY A 134 18.61 15.28 17.90
N LEU A 135 18.86 15.57 19.18
CA LEU A 135 20.08 15.12 19.86
C LEU A 135 19.79 13.78 20.54
N ASP A 136 20.68 12.80 20.36
CA ASP A 136 20.63 11.54 21.10
C ASP A 136 21.12 11.70 22.56
N GLU A 137 21.12 10.61 23.32
CA GLU A 137 21.58 10.59 24.71
C GLU A 137 23.07 10.98 24.85
N SER A 138 23.83 10.87 23.76
CA SER A 138 25.24 11.24 23.66
C SER A 138 25.46 12.67 23.15
N LYS A 139 24.39 13.49 23.02
CA LYS A 139 24.41 14.85 22.46
C LYS A 139 24.91 14.92 21.01
N LYS A 140 24.79 13.85 20.24
CA LYS A 140 25.06 13.83 18.80
C LYS A 140 23.77 14.12 18.04
N LEU A 141 23.88 14.85 16.94
CA LEU A 141 22.76 15.10 16.05
C LEU A 141 22.42 13.79 15.30
N VAL A 142 21.21 13.28 15.52
CA VAL A 142 20.70 12.05 14.91
C VAL A 142 19.31 12.28 14.31
N GLY A 143 19.00 11.54 13.25
CA GLY A 143 17.64 11.42 12.72
C GLY A 143 17.05 10.08 13.16
N VAL A 144 15.96 10.08 13.91
CA VAL A 144 15.28 8.86 14.35
C VAL A 144 13.91 8.79 13.69
N SER A 145 13.61 7.64 13.09
CA SER A 145 12.27 7.29 12.62
C SER A 145 11.73 6.18 13.51
N GLU A 146 10.80 6.52 14.39
CA GLU A 146 10.08 5.55 15.23
C GLU A 146 8.72 5.27 14.60
N GLU A 147 8.53 4.01 14.16
CA GLU A 147 7.29 3.52 13.59
C GLU A 147 7.00 2.11 14.14
N PHE A 148 5.73 1.80 14.40
CA PHE A 148 5.33 0.45 14.74
C PHE A 148 5.45 -0.49 13.53
N LEU A 149 6.01 -1.69 13.75
CA LEU A 149 6.18 -2.69 12.68
C LEU A 149 4.85 -3.06 12.00
N SER A 150 3.76 -3.14 12.77
CA SER A 150 2.40 -3.38 12.29
C SER A 150 1.91 -2.30 11.32
N GLU A 151 2.11 -1.03 11.68
CA GLU A 151 1.74 0.13 10.85
C GLU A 151 2.55 0.15 9.56
N ARG A 152 3.86 -0.13 9.66
CA ARG A 152 4.73 -0.20 8.49
C ARG A 152 4.27 -1.28 7.52
N ILE A 153 3.96 -2.47 8.01
CA ILE A 153 3.46 -3.56 7.17
C ILE A 153 2.11 -3.18 6.54
N ALA A 154 1.20 -2.58 7.30
CA ALA A 154 -0.11 -2.15 6.78
C ALA A 154 0.04 -1.12 5.66
N ARG A 155 0.97 -0.16 5.83
CA ARG A 155 1.32 0.86 4.85
C ARG A 155 1.85 0.26 3.55
N PHE A 156 2.85 -0.62 3.63
CA PHE A 156 3.40 -1.29 2.45
C PHE A 156 2.38 -2.20 1.75
N ARG A 157 1.47 -2.85 2.49
CA ARG A 157 0.34 -3.58 1.90
C ARG A 157 -0.59 -2.65 1.13
N GLY A 158 -0.85 -1.45 1.68
CA GLY A 158 -1.57 -0.38 1.00
C GLY A 158 -0.90 0.04 -0.30
N TYR A 159 0.41 0.30 -0.27
CA TYR A 159 1.20 0.63 -1.46
C TYR A 159 1.14 -0.46 -2.52
N LYS A 160 1.31 -1.73 -2.13
CA LYS A 160 1.19 -2.87 -3.04
C LYS A 160 -0.18 -2.90 -3.73
N SER A 161 -1.27 -2.74 -2.96
CA SER A 161 -2.63 -2.73 -3.51
C SER A 161 -2.88 -1.58 -4.48
N LEU A 162 -2.39 -0.37 -4.13
CA LEU A 162 -2.49 0.79 -5.01
C LEU A 162 -1.71 0.59 -6.30
N LEU A 163 -0.44 0.16 -6.22
CA LEU A 163 0.41 -0.04 -7.38
C LEU A 163 -0.10 -1.18 -8.27
N ALA A 164 -0.69 -2.24 -7.71
CA ALA A 164 -1.31 -3.31 -8.49
C ALA A 164 -2.48 -2.77 -9.35
N LYS A 165 -3.37 -1.96 -8.76
CA LYS A 165 -4.45 -1.30 -9.50
C LYS A 165 -3.89 -0.40 -10.61
N ARG A 166 -2.83 0.37 -10.32
CA ARG A 166 -2.17 1.21 -11.33
C ARG A 166 -1.53 0.40 -12.45
N GLN A 167 -0.98 -0.78 -12.14
CA GLN A 167 -0.46 -1.69 -13.16
C GLN A 167 -1.58 -2.10 -14.12
N ASP A 168 -2.69 -2.61 -13.61
CA ASP A 168 -3.84 -3.05 -14.42
C ASP A 168 -4.39 -1.90 -15.28
N GLU A 169 -4.57 -0.72 -14.68
CA GLU A 169 -5.03 0.48 -15.39
C GLU A 169 -4.09 0.89 -16.53
N TYR A 170 -2.77 0.85 -16.32
CA TYR A 170 -1.82 1.22 -17.36
C TYR A 170 -1.70 0.15 -18.43
N GLU A 171 -1.79 -1.13 -18.10
CA GLU A 171 -1.84 -2.22 -19.08
C GLU A 171 -3.06 -2.07 -20.00
N GLU A 172 -4.24 -1.79 -19.45
CA GLU A 172 -5.45 -1.55 -20.22
C GLU A 172 -5.30 -0.31 -21.13
N LYS A 173 -4.87 0.83 -20.56
CA LYS A 173 -4.65 2.07 -21.33
C LYS A 173 -3.61 1.87 -22.43
N LEU A 174 -2.58 1.06 -22.19
CA LEU A 174 -1.56 0.71 -23.18
C LEU A 174 -2.12 -0.14 -24.32
N ALA A 175 -2.94 -1.14 -24.00
CA ALA A 175 -3.58 -1.98 -25.00
C ALA A 175 -4.47 -1.14 -25.94
N ILE A 176 -5.28 -0.24 -25.37
CA ILE A 176 -6.12 0.69 -26.12
C ILE A 176 -5.24 1.59 -27.01
N CYS A 177 -4.23 2.23 -26.43
CA CYS A 177 -3.36 3.14 -27.15
C CYS A 177 -2.66 2.48 -28.35
N LYS A 178 -2.12 1.26 -28.15
CA LYS A 178 -1.46 0.50 -29.22
C LYS A 178 -2.44 0.10 -30.33
N SER A 179 -3.67 -0.27 -29.98
CA SER A 179 -4.73 -0.59 -30.93
C SER A 179 -5.09 0.63 -31.79
N ASP A 180 -5.27 1.79 -31.14
CA ASP A 180 -5.59 3.05 -31.82
C ASP A 180 -4.45 3.49 -32.75
N LEU A 181 -3.20 3.38 -32.28
CA LEU A 181 -2.03 3.75 -33.07
C LEU A 181 -1.94 2.90 -34.34
N LYS A 182 -2.13 1.58 -34.21
CA LYS A 182 -2.14 0.66 -35.36
C LYS A 182 -3.26 1.02 -36.36
N SER A 183 -4.45 1.38 -35.86
CA SER A 183 -5.58 1.81 -36.68
C SER A 183 -5.32 3.11 -37.43
N ARG A 184 -4.61 4.07 -36.82
CA ARG A 184 -4.25 5.32 -37.48
C ARG A 184 -3.18 5.13 -38.54
N ILE A 185 -2.14 4.34 -38.24
CA ILE A 185 -1.07 4.03 -39.19
C ILE A 185 -1.64 3.33 -40.42
N SER A 186 -2.53 2.33 -40.26
CA SER A 186 -3.12 1.65 -41.42
C SER A 186 -3.95 2.59 -42.31
N LYS A 187 -4.71 3.52 -41.71
CA LYS A 187 -5.48 4.54 -42.44
C LYS A 187 -4.56 5.52 -43.19
N ALA A 188 -3.49 5.99 -42.56
CA ALA A 188 -2.54 6.90 -43.17
C ALA A 188 -1.84 6.26 -44.39
N THR A 189 -1.48 4.97 -44.31
CA THR A 189 -0.88 4.24 -45.43
C THR A 189 -1.85 4.00 -46.59
N THR A 190 -3.15 3.89 -46.33
CA THR A 190 -4.16 3.66 -47.38
C THR A 190 -4.59 4.96 -48.07
N SER A 191 -4.31 6.10 -47.47
CA SER A 191 -4.67 7.43 -47.98
C SER A 191 -3.60 8.07 -48.88
N ASN A 192 -2.43 7.44 -49.01
CA ASN A 192 -1.34 7.83 -49.91
C ASN A 192 -1.23 6.84 -51.07
#